data_AF-A0AAR5PGM1-F1
#
_entry.id   AF-A0AAR5PGM1-F1
#
_cell.length_a   1.000
_cell.length_b   1.000
_cell.length_c   1.000
_cell.angle_alpha   90.00
_cell.angle_beta   90.00
_cell.angle_gamma   90.00
#
_symmetry.space_group_name_H-M   'P 1'
#
loop_
_entity.id
_entity.type
_entity.pdbx_description
1 polymer ?
#
loop_
_entity_poly.entity_id
_entity_poly.type
_entity_poly.pdbx_seq_one_letter_code
_entity_poly.pdbx_strand_id
1 'polypeptide(L)'
;MSSRCDGLSDCEDETDEQECYSCSGDAFHCDNSKCIQTERVCDGDPDCRDGSDEICKGSETHGCLPSDFDCGDGQCIPNYLRCSQRAECSNGEDERNCPG
;
A
#
# COMPACT_ATOMS: atom_id res chain seq x y z
N MET A 1 16.04 -1.92 -26.54
CA MET A 1 16.29 -1.82 -25.09
C MET A 1 15.02 -2.33 -24.46
N SER A 2 15.11 -3.47 -23.79
CA SER A 2 13.97 -4.33 -23.43
C SER A 2 13.33 -3.83 -22.14
N SER A 3 12.39 -2.90 -22.25
CA SER A 3 11.38 -2.67 -21.23
C SER A 3 10.39 -3.82 -21.28
N ARG A 4 10.26 -4.55 -20.18
CA ARG A 4 9.29 -5.63 -20.00
C ARG A 4 8.61 -5.38 -18.68
N CYS A 5 7.29 -5.43 -18.67
CA CYS A 5 6.47 -5.15 -17.50
C CYS A 5 6.71 -3.75 -16.91
N ASP A 6 6.85 -2.72 -17.75
CA ASP A 6 6.98 -1.34 -17.28
C ASP A 6 5.68 -0.54 -17.44
N GLY A 7 4.60 -1.20 -17.84
CA GLY A 7 3.28 -0.62 -17.97
C GLY A 7 3.10 0.24 -19.21
N LEU A 8 4.07 0.21 -20.14
CA LEU A 8 3.98 0.82 -21.46
C LEU A 8 3.98 -0.30 -22.51
N SER A 9 3.15 -0.17 -23.56
CA SER A 9 3.25 -1.05 -24.72
C SER A 9 4.43 -0.60 -25.58
N ASP A 10 5.64 -1.03 -25.21
CA ASP A 10 6.86 -0.81 -25.98
C ASP A 10 6.97 -1.78 -27.16
N CYS A 11 6.25 -2.91 -27.12
CA CYS A 11 6.11 -3.82 -28.26
C CYS A 11 4.77 -3.66 -28.99
N GLU A 12 4.79 -3.70 -30.34
CA GLU A 12 3.59 -3.59 -31.18
C GLU A 12 2.53 -4.67 -30.89
N ASP A 13 2.95 -5.83 -30.38
CA ASP A 13 2.06 -6.95 -30.03
C ASP A 13 1.70 -7.00 -28.53
N GLU A 14 2.05 -5.97 -27.74
CA GLU A 14 1.82 -5.88 -26.28
C GLU A 14 2.39 -7.08 -25.49
N THR A 15 3.31 -7.82 -26.10
CA THR A 15 3.88 -9.06 -25.54
C THR A 15 4.91 -8.81 -24.45
N ASP A 16 5.37 -7.58 -24.35
CA ASP A 16 6.18 -7.06 -23.26
C ASP A 16 5.41 -6.92 -21.94
N GLU A 17 4.07 -6.84 -22.01
CA GLU A 17 3.16 -6.75 -20.85
C GLU A 17 2.31 -8.03 -20.66
N GLN A 18 2.35 -8.97 -21.61
CA GLN A 18 1.66 -10.28 -21.49
C GLN A 18 2.50 -11.29 -20.69
N GLU A 19 1.82 -12.08 -19.86
CA GLU A 19 2.44 -13.08 -18.96
C GLU A 19 3.41 -12.50 -17.91
N CYS A 20 3.16 -11.28 -17.44
CA CYS A 20 3.83 -10.77 -16.24
C CYS A 20 3.27 -11.42 -14.96
N TYR A 21 3.35 -12.76 -14.86
CA TYR A 21 2.93 -13.56 -13.71
C TYR A 21 3.83 -13.43 -12.48
N SER A 22 4.81 -12.53 -12.53
CA SER A 22 5.66 -12.16 -11.41
C SER A 22 6.03 -10.71 -11.60
N CYS A 23 5.28 -9.81 -10.95
CA CYS A 23 5.81 -8.48 -10.69
C CYS A 23 7.23 -8.67 -10.13
N SER A 24 8.22 -8.03 -10.75
CA SER A 24 9.62 -8.33 -10.46
C SER A 24 9.96 -7.93 -9.02
N GLY A 25 10.12 -8.90 -8.11
CA GLY A 25 10.44 -8.67 -6.70
C GLY A 25 9.22 -8.58 -5.77
N ASP A 26 9.23 -7.63 -4.83
CA ASP A 26 8.16 -7.43 -3.83
C ASP A 26 6.98 -6.58 -4.36
N ALA A 27 6.83 -6.40 -5.67
CA ALA A 27 5.81 -5.54 -6.25
C ALA A 27 4.39 -6.12 -6.10
N PHE A 28 3.41 -5.25 -5.86
CA PHE A 28 2.01 -5.61 -5.65
C PHE A 28 1.25 -5.68 -6.97
N HIS A 29 0.44 -6.72 -7.10
CA HIS A 29 -0.33 -7.00 -8.29
C HIS A 29 -1.76 -6.48 -8.12
N CYS A 30 -2.09 -5.41 -8.85
CA CYS A 30 -3.45 -4.90 -8.96
C CYS A 30 -4.39 -5.96 -9.54
N ASP A 31 -5.68 -5.93 -9.19
CA ASP A 31 -6.67 -6.89 -9.72
C ASP A 31 -6.83 -6.77 -11.26
N ASN A 32 -6.49 -5.60 -11.82
CA ASN A 32 -6.44 -5.35 -13.26
C ASN A 32 -5.06 -5.61 -13.92
N SER A 33 -4.24 -6.50 -13.35
CA SER A 33 -2.94 -6.94 -13.92
C SER A 33 -1.86 -5.87 -14.06
N LYS A 34 -2.01 -4.73 -13.36
CA LYS A 34 -0.96 -3.71 -13.23
C LYS A 34 -0.06 -4.08 -12.04
N CYS A 35 1.26 -3.96 -12.21
CA CYS A 35 2.19 -4.07 -11.10
C CYS A 35 2.55 -2.68 -10.59
N ILE A 36 2.41 -2.47 -9.29
CA ILE A 36 2.87 -1.27 -8.61
C ILE A 36 3.92 -1.65 -7.57
N GLN A 37 4.74 -0.69 -7.15
CA GLN A 37 5.70 -0.95 -6.08
C GLN A 37 4.94 -1.17 -4.76
N THR A 38 5.47 -2.02 -3.88
CA THR A 38 4.84 -2.31 -2.57
C THR A 38 4.67 -1.08 -1.69
N GLU A 39 5.49 -0.06 -1.91
CA GLU A 39 5.38 1.25 -1.25
C GLU A 39 4.15 2.05 -1.69
N ARG A 40 3.52 1.66 -2.80
CA ARG A 40 2.35 2.31 -3.40
C ARG A 40 1.06 1.55 -3.10
N VAL A 41 1.13 0.63 -2.14
CA VAL A 41 0.00 -0.17 -1.67
C VAL A 41 -0.46 0.42 -0.36
N CYS A 42 -1.74 0.77 -0.26
CA CYS A 42 -2.28 1.51 0.88
C CYS A 42 -1.55 2.85 1.11
N ASP A 43 -1.06 3.51 0.05
CA ASP A 43 -0.32 4.77 0.18
C ASP A 43 -1.23 6.00 0.20
N GLY A 44 -2.53 5.79 0.06
CA GLY A 44 -3.56 6.83 0.05
C GLY A 44 -3.89 7.35 -1.34
N ASP A 45 -3.14 6.93 -2.36
CA ASP A 45 -3.34 7.30 -3.76
C ASP A 45 -3.74 6.06 -4.57
N PRO A 46 -4.77 6.16 -5.44
CA PRO A 46 -5.13 5.07 -6.34
C PRO A 46 -4.11 4.99 -7.48
N ASP A 47 -3.00 4.30 -7.25
CA ASP A 47 -2.00 3.94 -8.23
C ASP A 47 -2.45 2.77 -9.11
N CYS A 48 -3.32 1.88 -8.63
CA CYS A 48 -4.05 0.95 -9.48
C CYS A 48 -5.24 1.65 -10.14
N ARG A 49 -5.51 1.28 -11.40
CA ARG A 49 -6.60 1.88 -12.19
C ARG A 49 -7.99 1.58 -11.63
N ASP A 50 -8.10 0.47 -10.90
CA ASP A 50 -9.25 0.00 -10.14
C ASP A 50 -9.18 0.39 -8.65
N GLY A 51 -8.10 1.06 -8.22
CA GLY A 51 -7.84 1.41 -6.83
C GLY A 51 -7.62 0.18 -5.93
N SER A 52 -7.32 -0.99 -6.50
CA SER A 52 -7.18 -2.23 -5.73
C SER A 52 -5.99 -2.23 -4.77
N ASP A 53 -4.98 -1.41 -5.05
CA ASP A 53 -3.87 -1.08 -4.17
C ASP A 53 -4.29 -0.39 -2.89
N GLU A 54 -5.38 0.36 -2.94
CA GLU A 54 -5.97 1.00 -1.77
C GLU A 54 -6.98 0.09 -1.05
N ILE A 55 -7.28 -1.09 -1.60
CA ILE A 55 -8.18 -2.09 -1.01
C ILE A 55 -7.36 -3.13 -0.23
N CYS A 56 -6.84 -2.69 0.91
CA CYS A 56 -5.99 -3.50 1.76
C CYS A 56 -6.86 -4.45 2.61
N LYS A 57 -7.07 -5.68 2.12
CA LYS A 57 -7.87 -6.75 2.78
C LYS A 57 -7.21 -7.16 4.10
N GLY A 58 -7.64 -6.49 5.15
CA GLY A 58 -7.12 -6.53 6.52
C GLY A 58 -7.56 -5.31 7.32
N SER A 59 -7.95 -4.24 6.62
CA SER A 59 -8.54 -3.04 7.18
C SER A 59 -10.00 -2.92 6.74
N GLU A 60 -10.94 -3.20 7.64
CA GLU A 60 -12.34 -2.78 7.45
C GLU A 60 -12.50 -1.26 7.71
N THR A 61 -11.40 -0.54 7.97
CA THR A 61 -11.38 0.88 8.29
C THR A 61 -10.03 1.52 7.94
N HIS A 62 -9.92 2.05 6.72
CA HIS A 62 -8.98 3.11 6.31
C HIS A 62 -7.51 2.72 6.03
N GLY A 63 -6.99 3.27 4.93
CA GLY A 63 -5.66 3.04 4.34
C GLY A 63 -4.54 3.62 5.19
N CYS A 64 -4.09 2.84 6.17
CA CYS A 64 -2.81 3.06 6.82
C CYS A 64 -1.72 2.22 6.16
N LEU A 65 -0.51 2.77 6.07
CA LEU A 65 0.65 2.00 5.64
C LEU A 65 0.87 0.78 6.55
N PRO A 66 1.48 -0.31 6.07
CA PRO A 66 1.83 -1.46 6.90
C PRO A 66 2.78 -1.12 8.06
N SER A 67 3.49 0.00 7.93
CA SER A 67 4.44 0.52 8.93
C SER A 67 3.81 1.55 9.88
N ASP A 68 2.52 1.83 9.73
CA ASP A 68 1.79 2.77 10.56
C ASP A 68 0.90 2.03 11.57
N PHE A 69 0.56 2.75 12.63
CA PHE A 69 -0.43 2.35 13.61
C PHE A 69 -1.78 2.98 13.26
N ASP A 70 -2.78 2.12 13.07
CA ASP A 70 -4.17 2.52 12.95
C ASP A 70 -4.72 2.94 14.32
N CYS A 71 -5.19 4.17 14.41
CA CYS A 71 -5.86 4.69 15.61
C CYS A 71 -7.28 4.12 15.78
N GLY A 72 -7.84 3.41 14.79
CA GLY A 72 -9.21 2.87 14.80
C GLY A 72 -10.30 3.91 14.55
N ASP A 73 -9.93 5.18 14.36
CA ASP A 73 -10.83 6.30 13.99
C ASP A 73 -10.61 6.75 12.54
N GLY A 74 -9.83 5.96 11.76
CA GLY A 74 -9.40 6.30 10.41
C GLY A 74 -8.20 7.24 10.35
N GLN A 75 -7.63 7.61 11.51
CA GLN A 75 -6.33 8.27 11.59
C GLN A 75 -5.20 7.23 11.64
N CYS A 76 -4.14 7.48 10.88
CA CYS A 76 -2.92 6.68 10.88
C CYS A 76 -1.77 7.52 11.46
N ILE A 77 -0.95 6.91 12.30
CA ILE A 77 0.29 7.54 12.78
C ILE A 77 1.46 6.58 12.53
N PRO A 78 2.69 7.09 12.35
CA PRO A 78 3.87 6.23 12.28
C PRO A 78 4.00 5.31 13.50
N ASN A 79 4.38 4.05 13.30
CA ASN A 79 4.49 3.09 14.40
C ASN A 79 5.46 3.54 15.52
N TYR A 80 6.48 4.34 15.20
CA TYR A 80 7.41 4.91 16.18
C TYR A 80 6.78 5.96 17.12
N LEU A 81 5.63 6.52 16.74
CA LEU A 81 4.86 7.45 17.58
C LEU A 81 3.91 6.73 18.54
N ARG A 82 3.67 5.42 18.34
CA ARG A 82 2.92 4.62 19.30
C ARG A 82 3.69 4.57 20.62
N CYS A 83 3.03 4.89 21.73
CA CYS A 83 3.65 4.96 23.05
C CYS A 83 4.79 5.98 23.16
N SER A 84 4.67 7.10 22.45
CA SER A 84 5.61 8.22 22.47
C SER A 84 5.46 9.16 23.68
N GLN A 85 4.57 8.84 24.64
CA GLN A 85 4.16 9.68 25.77
C GLN A 85 3.36 10.92 25.34
N ARG A 86 2.92 10.97 24.08
CA ARG A 86 2.14 12.05 23.51
C ARG A 86 1.04 11.44 22.66
N ALA A 87 -0.20 11.81 22.95
CA ALA A 87 -1.34 11.42 22.14
C ALA A 87 -1.22 12.08 20.76
N GLU A 88 -0.84 11.30 19.77
CA GLU A 88 -0.84 11.68 18.37
C GLU A 88 -2.17 11.29 17.72
N CYS A 89 -2.79 10.19 18.13
CA CYS A 89 -4.15 9.85 17.70
C CYS A 89 -5.18 10.83 18.30
N SER A 90 -6.18 11.22 17.51
CA SER A 90 -7.30 12.09 17.96
C SER A 90 -8.08 11.50 19.15
N ASN A 91 -8.13 10.17 19.25
CA ASN A 91 -8.74 9.42 20.35
C ASN A 91 -7.71 8.93 21.41
N GLY A 92 -6.43 9.27 21.22
CA GLY A 92 -5.30 8.88 22.09
C GLY A 92 -5.10 7.37 22.26
N GLU A 93 -5.59 6.54 21.33
CA GLU A 93 -5.43 5.07 21.38
C GLU A 93 -3.95 4.64 21.32
N ASP A 94 -3.11 5.43 20.66
CA ASP A 94 -1.67 5.20 20.51
C ASP A 94 -0.90 5.19 21.82
N GLU A 95 -1.40 5.86 22.85
CA GLU A 95 -0.82 5.90 24.19
C GLU A 95 -1.50 4.94 25.17
N ARG A 96 -2.42 4.08 24.69
CA ARG A 96 -3.08 3.08 25.53
C ARG A 96 -2.38 1.73 25.42
N ASN A 97 -2.36 1.02 26.55
CA ASN A 97 -1.83 -0.35 26.64
C ASN A 97 -0.37 -0.46 26.15
N CYS A 98 0.45 0.51 26.54
CA CYS A 98 1.88 0.51 26.27
C CYS A 98 2.62 -0.43 27.23
N PRO A 99 3.54 -1.27 26.73
CA PRO A 99 4.41 -2.06 27.61
C PRO A 99 5.32 -1.10 28.39
N GLY A 100 5.21 -1.14 29.72
CA GLY A 100 6.04 -0.37 30.66
C GLY A 100 7.36 -1.06 30.99
#